data_AF-A0A353TEX8-F1
#
_entry.id   AF-A0A353TEX8-F1
#
_cell.length_a   1.000
_cell.length_b   1.000
_cell.length_c   1.000
_cell.angle_alpha   90.00
_cell.angle_beta   90.00
_cell.angle_gamma   90.00
#
_symmetry.space_group_name_H-M   'P 1'
#
loop_
_entity.id
_entity.type
_entity.pdbx_description
1 polymer ?
#
loop_
_entity_poly.entity_id
_entity_poly.type
_entity_poly.pdbx_seq_one_letter_code
_entity_poly.pdbx_strand_id
1 'polypeptide(L)'
;SESHLELLYGDKATVIATCHPENYNYSEDIIWYSENPNIARVEDGVITITGEGVTSVVFQSGNIVERVVVDGKYTRPFKGPHILSSSAPCEVPAANFDFGGEGFAFHDNEPENKTGNDSYRLANGDTRGTPVEVEGNGNNIGYTSANEWLVYTLNVEEAGAYLVEANVSANGNNARFHVEVNNENVTGTIHIPNNGSWSSWRWHPLPPLEIHLDEGEQRVKFYIEDSGFNFRALRFTKK
;
A
#
# COMPACT_ATOMS: atom_id res chain seq x y z
N SER A 1 -15.44 -5.53 -23.49
CA SER A 1 -15.44 -4.75 -22.24
C SER A 1 -14.42 -5.35 -21.30
N GLU A 2 -13.77 -4.54 -20.47
CA GLU A 2 -12.99 -5.06 -19.34
C GLU A 2 -13.95 -5.79 -18.40
N SER A 3 -13.76 -7.09 -18.21
CA SER A 3 -14.58 -7.90 -17.30
C SER A 3 -14.04 -7.88 -15.87
N HIS A 4 -12.90 -7.24 -15.64
CA HIS A 4 -12.23 -7.15 -14.35
C HIS A 4 -11.57 -5.77 -14.17
N LEU A 5 -11.85 -5.11 -13.05
CA LEU A 5 -11.29 -3.82 -12.66
C LEU A 5 -10.62 -3.94 -11.30
N GLU A 6 -9.37 -3.51 -11.20
CA GLU A 6 -8.63 -3.39 -9.95
C GLU A 6 -8.52 -1.91 -9.58
N LEU A 7 -9.16 -1.51 -8.48
CA LEU A 7 -9.32 -0.11 -8.12
C LEU A 7 -9.02 0.09 -6.63
N LEU A 8 -8.52 1.28 -6.29
CA LEU A 8 -8.31 1.70 -4.91
C LEU A 8 -9.57 2.35 -4.34
N TYR A 9 -9.68 2.38 -3.03
CA TYR A 9 -10.74 3.11 -2.34
C TYR A 9 -10.85 4.56 -2.87
N GLY A 10 -12.09 4.99 -3.14
CA GLY A 10 -12.39 6.30 -3.71
C GLY A 10 -12.13 6.44 -5.21
N ASP A 11 -11.50 5.47 -5.88
CA ASP A 11 -11.37 5.48 -7.34
C ASP A 11 -12.74 5.40 -8.01
N LYS A 12 -12.81 6.02 -9.18
CA LYS A 12 -13.96 5.94 -10.08
C LYS A 12 -13.56 5.37 -11.43
N ALA A 13 -14.38 4.48 -11.96
CA ALA A 13 -14.23 3.95 -13.31
C ALA A 13 -15.58 4.00 -14.03
N THR A 14 -15.57 4.43 -15.29
CA THR A 14 -16.79 4.47 -16.11
C THR A 14 -16.82 3.23 -16.99
N VAL A 15 -17.87 2.44 -16.86
CA VAL A 15 -18.15 1.31 -17.76
C VAL A 15 -19.22 1.71 -18.75
N ILE A 16 -18.89 1.66 -20.03
CA ILE A 16 -19.85 1.92 -21.10
C ILE A 16 -20.45 0.58 -21.53
N ALA A 17 -21.76 0.44 -21.37
CA ALA A 17 -22.50 -0.68 -21.92
C ALA A 17 -22.62 -0.52 -23.44
N THR A 18 -21.87 -1.32 -24.20
CA THR A 18 -21.95 -1.37 -25.67
C THR A 18 -22.68 -2.64 -26.10
N CYS A 19 -23.86 -2.50 -26.71
CA CYS A 19 -24.56 -3.63 -27.34
C CYS A 19 -24.00 -3.94 -28.72
N HIS A 20 -23.74 -5.21 -29.00
CA HIS A 20 -23.48 -5.70 -30.35
C HIS A 20 -24.54 -6.75 -30.75
N PRO A 21 -25.16 -6.63 -31.94
CA PRO A 21 -24.93 -5.61 -32.96
C PRO A 21 -25.49 -4.22 -32.56
N GLU A 22 -24.88 -3.17 -33.10
CA GLU A 22 -25.15 -1.75 -32.79
C GLU A 22 -26.60 -1.28 -33.01
N ASN A 23 -27.44 -2.16 -33.57
CA ASN A 23 -28.87 -1.92 -33.83
C ASN A 23 -29.78 -2.40 -32.68
N TYR A 24 -29.23 -2.88 -31.57
CA TYR A 24 -30.03 -3.22 -30.39
C TYR A 24 -30.45 -1.93 -29.70
N ASN A 25 -31.66 -1.46 -29.98
CA ASN A 25 -32.31 -0.46 -29.14
C ASN A 25 -32.51 -1.10 -27.77
N TYR A 26 -31.93 -0.52 -26.71
CA TYR A 26 -32.35 -0.80 -25.34
C TYR A 26 -33.85 -0.50 -25.28
N SER A 27 -34.68 -1.54 -25.40
CA SER A 27 -36.14 -1.40 -25.41
C SER A 27 -36.70 -1.22 -24.00
N GLU A 28 -35.82 -1.32 -23.00
CA GLU A 28 -36.13 -1.33 -21.57
C GLU A 28 -35.11 -0.45 -20.83
N ASP A 29 -35.52 0.06 -19.67
CA ASP A 29 -34.67 0.89 -18.82
C ASP A 29 -33.39 0.13 -18.43
N ILE A 30 -32.25 0.79 -18.52
CA ILE A 30 -30.97 0.25 -18.07
C ILE A 30 -30.94 0.29 -16.54
N ILE A 31 -30.65 -0.86 -15.93
CA ILE A 31 -30.49 -0.98 -14.49
C ILE A 31 -29.01 -1.28 -14.18
N TRP A 32 -28.44 -0.45 -13.32
CA TRP A 32 -27.13 -0.66 -12.72
C TRP A 32 -27.28 -1.01 -11.25
N TYR A 33 -26.59 -2.06 -10.80
CA TYR A 33 -26.47 -2.34 -9.38
C TYR A 33 -25.17 -3.06 -9.06
N SER A 34 -24.75 -3.02 -7.80
CA SER A 34 -23.65 -3.81 -7.29
C SER A 34 -24.18 -5.00 -6.50
N GLU A 35 -23.59 -6.17 -6.69
CA GLU A 35 -23.88 -7.35 -5.88
C GLU A 35 -23.44 -7.16 -4.40
N ASN A 36 -22.49 -6.25 -4.15
CA ASN A 36 -22.08 -5.83 -2.81
C ASN A 36 -21.72 -4.32 -2.76
N PRO A 37 -22.68 -3.46 -2.38
CA PRO A 37 -22.48 -2.01 -2.33
C PRO A 37 -21.56 -1.51 -1.21
N ASN A 38 -21.06 -2.41 -0.34
CA ASN A 38 -20.02 -2.08 0.63
C ASN A 38 -18.63 -2.10 -0.02
N ILE A 39 -18.44 -2.81 -1.14
CA ILE A 39 -17.17 -2.90 -1.87
C ILE A 39 -17.15 -1.89 -3.01
N ALA A 40 -18.18 -1.90 -3.86
CA ALA A 40 -18.30 -0.98 -4.99
C ALA A 40 -19.75 -0.53 -5.15
N ARG A 41 -19.96 0.76 -5.41
CA ARG A 41 -21.25 1.32 -5.81
C ARG A 41 -21.22 1.67 -7.29
N VAL A 42 -22.39 1.72 -7.92
CA VAL A 42 -22.53 2.15 -9.32
C VAL A 42 -23.71 3.10 -9.45
N GLU A 43 -23.48 4.23 -10.12
CA GLU A 43 -24.51 5.21 -10.49
C GLU A 43 -24.28 5.58 -11.96
N ASP A 44 -25.26 5.34 -12.82
CA ASP A 44 -25.19 5.64 -14.26
C ASP A 44 -23.92 5.13 -14.96
N GLY A 45 -23.50 3.90 -14.62
CA GLY A 45 -22.28 3.26 -15.18
C GLY A 45 -20.96 3.75 -14.57
N VAL A 46 -21.00 4.68 -13.61
CA VAL A 46 -19.83 5.12 -12.85
C VAL A 46 -19.69 4.26 -11.60
N ILE A 47 -18.68 3.40 -11.60
CA ILE A 47 -18.30 2.56 -10.47
C ILE A 47 -17.46 3.40 -9.51
N THR A 48 -17.77 3.35 -8.21
CA THR A 48 -16.97 3.97 -7.14
C THR A 48 -16.61 2.92 -6.10
N ILE A 49 -15.34 2.80 -5.72
CA ILE A 49 -14.91 1.88 -4.67
C ILE A 49 -15.20 2.46 -3.29
N THR A 50 -15.86 1.66 -2.45
CA THR A 50 -16.30 2.02 -1.10
C THR A 50 -15.73 1.12 -0.02
N GLY A 51 -15.01 0.06 -0.38
CA GLY A 51 -14.42 -0.85 0.58
C GLY A 51 -13.52 -1.89 -0.08
N GLU A 52 -12.97 -2.76 0.76
CA GLU A 52 -12.08 -3.83 0.32
C GLU A 52 -12.83 -5.14 0.04
N GLY A 53 -12.50 -5.79 -1.07
CA GLY A 53 -13.00 -7.09 -1.47
C GLY A 53 -13.31 -7.17 -2.97
N VAL A 54 -13.82 -8.33 -3.39
CA VAL A 54 -14.23 -8.56 -4.78
C VAL A 54 -15.76 -8.61 -4.86
N THR A 55 -16.35 -7.89 -5.80
CA THR A 55 -17.78 -7.91 -6.11
C THR A 55 -18.02 -7.81 -7.61
N SER A 56 -19.22 -8.15 -8.09
CA SER A 56 -19.63 -7.76 -9.44
C SER A 56 -20.47 -6.49 -9.42
N VAL A 57 -20.20 -5.60 -10.38
CA VAL A 57 -21.15 -4.57 -10.82
C VAL A 57 -21.90 -5.11 -12.03
N VAL A 58 -23.22 -5.01 -11.97
CA VAL A 58 -24.13 -5.60 -12.95
C VAL A 58 -24.78 -4.50 -13.78
N PHE A 59 -24.74 -4.71 -15.09
CA PHE A 59 -25.54 -4.02 -16.07
C PHE A 59 -26.67 -4.95 -16.51
N GLN A 60 -27.91 -4.46 -16.47
CA GLN A 60 -29.07 -5.21 -16.94
C GLN A 60 -29.96 -4.37 -17.85
N SER A 61 -30.35 -4.93 -18.99
CA SER A 61 -31.35 -4.37 -19.91
C SER A 61 -32.20 -5.51 -20.45
N GLY A 62 -33.44 -5.63 -19.96
CA GLY A 62 -34.31 -6.78 -20.20
C GLY A 62 -33.62 -8.10 -19.83
N ASN A 63 -33.45 -8.97 -20.81
CA ASN A 63 -32.81 -10.29 -20.62
C ASN A 63 -31.27 -10.26 -20.71
N ILE A 64 -30.68 -9.12 -21.08
CA ILE A 64 -29.23 -8.98 -21.14
C ILE A 64 -28.72 -8.65 -19.74
N VAL A 65 -27.77 -9.45 -19.25
CA VAL A 65 -27.10 -9.24 -17.97
C VAL A 65 -25.60 -9.35 -18.20
N GLU A 66 -24.88 -8.27 -17.98
CA GLU A 66 -23.41 -8.21 -18.05
C GLU A 66 -22.84 -7.95 -16.67
N ARG A 67 -21.67 -8.51 -16.40
CA ARG A 67 -20.96 -8.36 -15.12
C ARG A 67 -19.56 -7.81 -15.36
N VAL A 68 -19.21 -6.81 -14.57
CA VAL A 68 -17.83 -6.36 -14.40
C VAL A 68 -17.42 -6.75 -12.99
N VAL A 69 -16.42 -7.63 -12.88
CA VAL A 69 -15.83 -7.96 -11.59
C VAL A 69 -14.96 -6.78 -11.16
N VAL A 70 -15.09 -6.38 -9.90
CA VAL A 70 -14.39 -5.24 -9.30
C VAL A 70 -13.68 -5.73 -8.06
N ASP A 71 -12.37 -5.62 -8.05
CA ASP A 71 -11.51 -5.84 -6.88
C ASP A 71 -11.14 -4.47 -6.27
N GLY A 72 -11.88 -4.11 -5.22
CA GLY A 72 -11.66 -2.91 -4.44
C GLY A 72 -10.63 -3.18 -3.33
N LYS A 73 -9.65 -2.28 -3.19
CA LYS A 73 -8.61 -2.39 -2.15
C LYS A 73 -8.35 -1.04 -1.49
N TYR A 74 -8.00 -1.03 -0.20
CA TYR A 74 -7.50 0.20 0.44
C TYR A 74 -6.07 0.51 0.02
N THR A 75 -5.25 -0.53 -0.10
CA THR A 75 -3.86 -0.41 -0.54
C THR A 75 -3.52 -1.46 -1.60
N ARG A 76 -2.56 -1.15 -2.46
CA ARG A 76 -1.98 -2.09 -3.42
C ARG A 76 -0.45 -1.96 -3.43
N PRO A 77 0.31 -3.06 -3.57
CA PRO A 77 1.77 -3.00 -3.52
C PRO A 77 2.35 -2.12 -4.63
N PHE A 78 3.20 -1.18 -4.26
CA PHE A 78 3.96 -0.36 -5.21
C PHE A 78 5.26 -1.07 -5.58
N LYS A 79 5.51 -1.27 -6.88
CA LYS A 79 6.68 -2.04 -7.38
C LYS A 79 6.78 -3.45 -6.77
N GLY A 80 5.65 -4.04 -6.38
CA GLY A 80 5.54 -5.43 -5.97
C GLY A 80 5.35 -6.40 -7.14
N PRO A 81 5.05 -7.68 -6.85
CA PRO A 81 4.85 -8.25 -5.51
C PRO A 81 6.17 -8.33 -4.71
N HIS A 82 6.09 -8.09 -3.39
CA HIS A 82 7.21 -8.28 -2.48
C HIS A 82 7.17 -9.70 -1.90
N ILE A 83 7.86 -10.63 -2.56
CA ILE A 83 7.80 -12.06 -2.24
C ILE A 83 8.80 -12.40 -1.13
N LEU A 84 8.33 -13.03 -0.07
CA LEU A 84 9.15 -13.56 1.03
C LEU A 84 9.22 -15.08 0.93
N SER A 85 10.43 -15.62 0.81
CA SER A 85 10.67 -17.07 0.76
C SER A 85 11.95 -17.47 1.48
N SER A 86 12.17 -18.77 1.67
CA SER A 86 13.41 -19.31 2.23
C SER A 86 14.63 -19.16 1.33
N SER A 87 14.45 -18.80 0.06
CA SER A 87 15.53 -18.76 -0.94
C SER A 87 16.53 -17.62 -0.72
N ALA A 88 16.07 -16.47 -0.21
CA ALA A 88 16.88 -15.30 0.04
C ALA A 88 16.14 -14.28 0.94
N PRO A 89 16.87 -13.38 1.63
CA PRO A 89 16.26 -12.23 2.27
C PRO A 89 15.49 -11.36 1.27
N CYS A 90 14.31 -10.89 1.66
CA CYS A 90 13.54 -9.91 0.91
C CYS A 90 13.80 -8.52 1.49
N GLU A 91 14.37 -7.63 0.67
CA GLU A 91 14.54 -6.21 1.03
C GLU A 91 13.47 -5.37 0.30
N VAL A 92 12.72 -4.58 1.07
CA VAL A 92 11.68 -3.68 0.56
C VAL A 92 12.15 -2.24 0.78
N PRO A 93 12.44 -1.47 -0.28
CA PRO A 93 12.82 -0.06 -0.16
C PRO A 93 11.74 0.74 0.55
N ALA A 94 12.14 1.68 1.39
CA ALA A 94 11.20 2.49 2.17
C ALA A 94 10.27 3.32 1.28
N ALA A 95 10.78 3.82 0.15
CA ALA A 95 10.00 4.55 -0.87
C ALA A 95 8.97 3.68 -1.62
N ASN A 96 8.99 2.36 -1.43
CA ASN A 96 8.06 1.42 -2.04
C ASN A 96 6.90 1.03 -1.13
N PHE A 97 6.46 1.95 -0.25
CA PHE A 97 5.20 1.79 0.46
C PHE A 97 4.03 1.71 -0.54
N ASP A 98 2.92 1.10 -0.15
CA ASP A 98 1.81 0.80 -1.05
C ASP A 98 1.23 2.05 -1.75
N PHE A 99 0.49 1.85 -2.84
CA PHE A 99 -0.51 2.81 -3.30
C PHE A 99 -1.71 2.80 -2.34
N GLY A 100 -2.44 3.91 -2.24
CA GLY A 100 -3.68 4.00 -1.47
C GLY A 100 -3.97 5.41 -0.97
N GLY A 101 -2.90 6.14 -0.62
CA GLY A 101 -2.96 7.50 -0.11
C GLY A 101 -3.00 7.57 1.41
N GLU A 102 -3.09 8.81 1.88
CA GLU A 102 -3.17 9.20 3.29
C GLU A 102 -4.28 8.46 4.04
N GLY A 103 -3.95 7.91 5.22
CA GLY A 103 -4.85 7.13 6.07
C GLY A 103 -5.03 5.66 5.64
N PHE A 104 -4.48 5.24 4.49
CA PHE A 104 -4.51 3.86 4.02
C PHE A 104 -3.11 3.27 3.82
N ALA A 105 -2.32 3.88 2.94
CA ALA A 105 -0.98 3.40 2.58
C ALA A 105 0.14 4.07 3.37
N PHE A 106 -0.12 5.28 3.88
CA PHE A 106 0.76 6.00 4.79
C PHE A 106 -0.06 6.96 5.66
N HIS A 107 0.58 7.49 6.70
CA HIS A 107 0.16 8.72 7.36
C HIS A 107 1.35 9.65 7.44
N ASP A 108 1.17 10.84 6.89
CA ASP A 108 2.08 11.97 7.05
C ASP A 108 1.38 13.03 7.92
N ASN A 109 2.11 13.65 8.86
CA ASN A 109 1.52 14.70 9.70
C ASN A 109 1.18 15.94 8.88
N GLU A 110 1.77 16.09 7.69
CA GLU A 110 1.56 17.22 6.81
C GLU A 110 0.89 16.83 5.49
N PRO A 111 -0.05 17.65 5.01
CA PRO A 111 -0.80 17.34 3.80
C PRO A 111 0.03 17.47 2.52
N GLU A 112 1.23 18.07 2.60
CA GLU A 112 2.09 18.36 1.46
C GLU A 112 3.55 18.13 1.84
N ASN A 113 4.31 17.51 0.92
CA ASN A 113 5.77 17.38 1.05
C ASN A 113 6.41 18.78 1.03
N LYS A 114 6.94 19.19 2.19
CA LYS A 114 7.45 20.56 2.40
C LYS A 114 8.66 20.89 1.56
N THR A 115 9.39 19.88 1.13
CA THR A 115 10.66 20.04 0.42
C THR A 115 10.50 19.98 -1.09
N GLY A 116 9.36 19.47 -1.58
CA GLY A 116 9.12 19.24 -3.00
C GLY A 116 10.15 18.30 -3.62
N ASN A 117 10.76 17.41 -2.83
CA ASN A 117 11.87 16.55 -3.25
C ASN A 117 11.42 15.23 -3.89
N ASP A 118 10.14 14.87 -3.76
CA ASP A 118 9.62 13.62 -4.30
C ASP A 118 9.28 13.77 -5.78
N SER A 119 10.20 13.28 -6.61
CA SER A 119 9.93 12.98 -8.03
C SER A 119 9.70 11.49 -8.26
N TYR A 120 9.95 10.64 -7.27
CA TYR A 120 9.97 9.20 -7.42
C TYR A 120 8.56 8.62 -7.51
N ARG A 121 7.68 8.91 -6.54
CA ARG A 121 6.32 8.35 -6.51
C ARG A 121 5.52 8.80 -7.72
N LEU A 122 5.50 10.11 -7.95
CA LEU A 122 4.77 10.73 -9.06
C LEU A 122 5.28 10.24 -10.43
N ALA A 123 6.59 10.15 -10.65
CA ALA A 123 7.14 9.64 -11.91
C ALA A 123 6.83 8.15 -12.15
N ASN A 124 6.45 7.43 -11.10
CA ASN A 124 6.05 6.02 -11.17
C ASN A 124 4.53 5.82 -11.03
N GLY A 125 3.73 6.88 -11.25
CA GLY A 125 2.28 6.80 -11.37
C GLY A 125 1.52 6.88 -10.05
N ASP A 126 2.18 7.13 -8.93
CA ASP A 126 1.51 7.38 -7.65
C ASP A 126 1.27 8.88 -7.44
N THR A 127 0.03 9.31 -7.67
CA THR A 127 -0.40 10.69 -7.42
C THR A 127 -0.89 10.93 -5.99
N ARG A 128 -0.99 9.88 -5.15
CA ARG A 128 -1.51 9.96 -3.78
C ARG A 128 -0.43 9.89 -2.71
N GLY A 129 0.77 9.40 -3.04
CA GLY A 129 1.92 9.32 -2.13
C GLY A 129 2.77 10.57 -1.99
N THR A 130 2.39 11.67 -2.66
CA THR A 130 3.19 12.91 -2.69
C THR A 130 3.40 13.64 -1.36
N PRO A 131 2.63 13.41 -0.28
CA PRO A 131 2.96 14.02 1.02
C PRO A 131 4.27 13.52 1.64
N VAL A 132 4.63 12.25 1.43
CA VAL A 132 5.81 11.63 2.06
C VAL A 132 7.12 12.20 1.48
N GLU A 133 8.08 12.59 2.33
CA GLU A 133 9.40 13.06 1.90
C GLU A 133 10.33 11.94 1.39
N VAL A 134 10.10 11.51 0.16
CA VAL A 134 10.98 10.58 -0.56
C VAL A 134 12.22 11.30 -1.09
N GLU A 135 13.37 10.98 -0.51
CA GLU A 135 14.67 11.58 -0.84
C GLU A 135 15.45 10.77 -1.89
N GLY A 136 16.31 11.47 -2.64
CA GLY A 136 17.32 10.84 -3.49
C GLY A 136 16.76 9.97 -4.62
N ASN A 137 15.58 10.33 -5.16
CA ASN A 137 14.86 9.57 -6.19
C ASN A 137 14.53 8.13 -5.75
N GLY A 138 13.89 8.01 -4.58
CA GLY A 138 13.49 6.71 -4.02
C GLY A 138 14.57 6.03 -3.18
N ASN A 139 15.60 6.77 -2.75
CA ASN A 139 16.68 6.19 -1.95
C ASN A 139 16.24 5.96 -0.50
N ASN A 140 15.53 6.90 0.12
CA ASN A 140 15.09 6.80 1.51
C ASN A 140 13.90 7.73 1.76
N ILE A 141 13.26 7.55 2.91
CA ILE A 141 12.33 8.51 3.51
C ILE A 141 13.13 9.38 4.49
N GLY A 142 12.97 10.69 4.37
CA GLY A 142 13.54 11.70 5.26
C GLY A 142 12.47 12.39 6.08
N TYR A 143 12.85 13.43 6.82
CA TYR A 143 11.93 14.34 7.53
C TYR A 143 10.91 13.66 8.47
N THR A 144 11.22 12.45 8.91
CA THR A 144 10.33 11.64 9.73
C THR A 144 9.94 12.34 11.04
N SER A 145 8.67 12.22 11.40
CA SER A 145 8.10 12.74 12.64
C SER A 145 7.30 11.68 13.39
N ALA A 146 7.11 11.92 14.70
CA ALA A 146 6.34 11.02 15.53
C ALA A 146 4.90 10.85 14.99
N ASN A 147 4.40 9.62 15.10
CA ASN A 147 3.08 9.15 14.67
C ASN A 147 2.89 8.93 13.17
N GLU A 148 3.91 9.15 12.33
CA GLU A 148 3.86 8.81 10.91
C GLU A 148 4.03 7.31 10.69
N TRP A 149 3.55 6.82 9.55
CA TRP A 149 3.71 5.41 9.21
C TRP A 149 3.60 5.13 7.72
N LEU A 150 4.13 3.99 7.30
CA LEU A 150 4.17 3.51 5.92
C LEU A 150 3.73 2.04 5.88
N VAL A 151 2.83 1.68 4.97
CA VAL A 151 2.34 0.30 4.79
C VAL A 151 2.99 -0.35 3.57
N TYR A 152 3.31 -1.63 3.70
CA TYR A 152 3.89 -2.49 2.68
C TYR A 152 3.11 -3.80 2.62
N THR A 153 2.60 -4.17 1.45
CA THR A 153 1.98 -5.47 1.23
C THR A 153 3.02 -6.50 0.79
N LEU A 154 3.20 -7.54 1.61
CA LEU A 154 4.10 -8.66 1.37
C LEU A 154 3.32 -9.91 0.94
N ASN A 155 3.91 -10.74 0.09
CA ASN A 155 3.41 -12.09 -0.23
C ASN A 155 4.35 -13.15 0.34
N VAL A 156 3.93 -13.83 1.39
CA VAL A 156 4.72 -14.82 2.13
C VAL A 156 4.47 -16.21 1.55
N GLU A 157 5.49 -16.83 0.94
CA GLU A 157 5.33 -18.17 0.35
C GLU A 157 5.28 -19.28 1.41
N GLU A 158 5.84 -19.03 2.59
CA GLU A 158 6.02 -20.04 3.62
C GLU A 158 5.71 -19.45 5.00
N ALA A 159 4.62 -19.86 5.64
CA ALA A 159 4.33 -19.43 7.01
C ALA A 159 5.48 -19.77 7.98
N GLY A 160 5.69 -18.96 9.02
CA GLY A 160 6.64 -19.27 10.10
C GLY A 160 7.43 -18.08 10.62
N ALA A 161 8.57 -18.38 11.25
CA ALA A 161 9.45 -17.37 11.83
C ALA A 161 10.30 -16.67 10.77
N TYR A 162 10.34 -15.34 10.84
CA TYR A 162 11.18 -14.47 10.03
C TYR A 162 11.97 -13.53 10.93
N LEU A 163 13.18 -13.19 10.54
CA LEU A 163 13.93 -12.07 11.10
C LEU A 163 13.54 -10.79 10.39
N VAL A 164 13.26 -9.73 11.14
CA VAL A 164 12.97 -8.38 10.64
C VAL A 164 13.99 -7.37 11.16
N GLU A 165 14.41 -6.47 10.27
CA GLU A 165 15.27 -5.34 10.56
C GLU A 165 15.01 -4.20 9.55
N ALA A 166 15.28 -2.97 9.96
CA ALA A 166 15.15 -1.77 9.15
C ALA A 166 16.51 -1.11 8.95
N ASN A 167 16.79 -0.68 7.73
CA ASN A 167 17.96 0.08 7.36
C ASN A 167 17.68 1.57 7.60
N VAL A 168 18.36 2.16 8.58
CA VAL A 168 18.09 3.51 9.07
C VAL A 168 19.40 4.29 9.31
N SER A 169 19.32 5.61 9.34
CA SER A 169 20.41 6.49 9.76
C SER A 169 19.88 7.55 10.72
N ALA A 170 20.45 7.66 11.92
CA ALA A 170 19.95 8.56 12.96
C ALA A 170 20.95 9.65 13.30
N ASN A 171 20.46 10.89 13.36
CA ASN A 171 21.18 12.05 13.88
C ASN A 171 20.49 12.67 15.12
N GLY A 172 19.27 12.23 15.43
CA GLY A 172 18.56 12.53 16.68
C GLY A 172 18.85 11.51 17.78
N ASN A 173 18.60 11.89 19.04
CA ASN A 173 18.86 11.03 20.21
C ASN A 173 17.67 10.17 20.65
N ASN A 174 16.46 10.44 20.14
CA ASN A 174 15.23 9.76 20.55
C ASN A 174 14.63 8.90 19.44
N ALA A 175 15.35 8.65 18.34
CA ALA A 175 14.87 7.91 17.18
C ALA A 175 14.36 6.51 17.58
N ARG A 176 13.09 6.25 17.31
CA ARG A 176 12.44 4.97 17.60
C ARG A 176 11.34 4.65 16.60
N PHE A 177 11.14 3.37 16.37
CA PHE A 177 10.10 2.83 15.51
C PHE A 177 9.59 1.50 16.05
N HIS A 178 8.47 1.04 15.53
CA HIS A 178 8.04 -0.36 15.64
C HIS A 178 7.52 -0.85 14.29
N VAL A 179 7.37 -2.17 14.16
CA VAL A 179 6.73 -2.79 13.00
C VAL A 179 5.45 -3.47 13.44
N GLU A 180 4.38 -3.25 12.69
CA GLU A 180 3.13 -3.97 12.84
C GLU A 180 2.94 -4.94 11.68
N VAL A 181 2.31 -6.08 11.96
CA VAL A 181 1.80 -7.02 10.96
C VAL A 181 0.30 -7.10 11.15
N ASN A 182 -0.48 -6.83 10.10
CA ASN A 182 -1.94 -6.83 10.12
C ASN A 182 -2.54 -5.98 11.27
N ASN A 183 -1.91 -4.82 11.54
CA ASN A 183 -2.22 -3.87 12.61
C ASN A 183 -1.92 -4.33 14.05
N GLU A 184 -1.16 -5.42 14.22
CA GLU A 184 -0.64 -5.81 15.52
C GLU A 184 0.84 -5.43 15.63
N ASN A 185 1.24 -4.70 16.68
CA ASN A 185 2.64 -4.42 16.95
C ASN A 185 3.38 -5.71 17.32
N VAL A 186 4.26 -6.17 16.43
CA VAL A 186 4.99 -7.45 16.57
C VAL A 186 6.41 -7.28 17.10
N THR A 187 6.92 -6.05 17.19
CA THR A 187 8.32 -5.80 17.59
C THR A 187 8.46 -5.15 18.96
N GLY A 188 7.41 -4.48 19.44
CA GLY A 188 7.56 -3.42 20.43
C GLY A 188 8.45 -2.28 19.91
N THR A 189 8.77 -1.34 20.80
CA THR A 189 9.62 -0.19 20.47
C THR A 189 11.07 -0.62 20.22
N ILE A 190 11.60 -0.22 19.07
CA ILE A 190 13.00 -0.38 18.69
C ILE A 190 13.68 0.99 18.74
N HIS A 191 14.71 1.10 19.57
CA HIS A 191 15.55 2.30 19.65
C HIS A 191 16.65 2.28 18.58
N ILE A 192 16.85 3.40 17.90
CA ILE A 192 17.92 3.61 16.93
C ILE A 192 19.01 4.48 17.57
N PRO A 193 20.23 3.96 17.77
CA PRO A 193 21.33 4.76 18.28
C PRO A 193 21.70 5.90 17.32
N ASN A 194 21.91 7.10 17.87
CA ASN A 194 22.45 8.23 17.11
C ASN A 194 23.84 7.89 16.57
N ASN A 195 24.02 7.99 15.25
CA ASN A 195 25.28 7.75 14.57
C ASN A 195 25.89 9.01 13.93
N GLY A 196 25.32 10.18 14.23
CA GLY A 196 25.80 11.50 13.85
C GLY A 196 25.59 11.86 12.38
N SER A 197 24.76 11.12 11.65
CA SER A 197 24.59 11.30 10.20
C SER A 197 23.16 11.00 9.75
N TRP A 198 22.73 11.69 8.69
CA TRP A 198 21.49 11.41 7.97
C TRP A 198 21.65 10.36 6.87
N SER A 199 22.87 9.88 6.62
CA SER A 199 23.19 8.96 5.51
C SER A 199 24.21 7.88 5.87
N SER A 200 24.47 7.64 7.16
CA SER A 200 25.28 6.51 7.66
C SER A 200 24.36 5.33 8.02
N TRP A 201 23.95 4.62 6.99
CA TRP A 201 22.97 3.54 7.06
C TRP A 201 23.43 2.34 7.91
N ARG A 202 22.57 1.86 8.82
CA ARG A 202 22.75 0.67 9.66
C ARG A 202 21.45 -0.10 9.76
N TRP A 203 21.55 -1.42 9.91
CA TRP A 203 20.39 -2.27 10.17
C TRP A 203 20.09 -2.33 11.67
N HIS A 204 18.83 -2.11 12.03
CA HIS A 204 18.33 -2.17 13.39
C HIS A 204 17.01 -2.95 13.47
N PRO A 205 16.75 -3.71 14.55
CA PRO A 205 17.65 -3.93 15.68
C PRO A 205 18.85 -4.81 15.30
N LEU A 206 19.89 -4.77 16.13
CA LEU A 206 21.06 -5.66 16.01
C LEU A 206 21.24 -6.36 17.37
N PRO A 207 20.97 -7.68 17.48
CA PRO A 207 20.56 -8.60 16.42
C PRO A 207 19.14 -8.32 15.86
N PRO A 208 18.83 -8.80 14.63
CA PRO A 208 17.48 -8.74 14.06
C PRO A 208 16.45 -9.43 14.96
N LEU A 209 15.22 -8.95 14.91
CA LEU A 209 14.14 -9.47 15.77
C LEU A 209 13.37 -10.56 15.04
N GLU A 210 12.98 -11.61 15.76
CA GLU A 210 12.11 -12.66 15.22
C GLU A 210 10.64 -12.22 15.31
N ILE A 211 9.90 -12.39 14.21
CA ILE A 211 8.46 -12.22 14.09
C ILE A 211 7.85 -13.47 13.43
N HIS A 212 6.53 -13.64 13.56
CA HIS A 212 5.78 -14.68 12.86
C HIS A 212 4.99 -14.07 11.71
N LEU A 213 5.01 -14.72 10.55
CA LEU A 213 4.19 -14.36 9.39
C LEU A 213 3.41 -15.58 8.92
N ASP A 214 2.12 -15.41 8.63
CA ASP A 214 1.33 -16.45 7.96
C ASP A 214 1.63 -16.46 6.45
N GLU A 215 1.33 -17.58 5.80
CA GLU A 215 1.41 -17.72 4.34
C GLU A 215 0.37 -16.82 3.65
N GLY A 216 0.75 -16.23 2.52
CA GLY A 216 -0.09 -15.34 1.72
C GLY A 216 0.17 -13.86 1.98
N GLU A 217 -0.85 -13.04 1.69
CA GLU A 217 -0.78 -11.58 1.83
C GLU A 217 -0.64 -11.17 3.30
N GLN A 218 0.38 -10.37 3.63
CA GLN A 218 0.61 -9.80 4.95
C GLN A 218 0.82 -8.29 4.81
N ARG A 219 0.10 -7.49 5.61
CA ARG A 219 0.28 -6.03 5.64
C ARG A 219 1.26 -5.65 6.73
N VAL A 220 2.40 -5.13 6.34
CA VAL A 220 3.42 -4.63 7.25
C VAL A 220 3.33 -3.12 7.36
N LYS A 221 3.29 -2.59 8.57
CA LYS A 221 3.36 -1.15 8.83
C LYS A 221 4.67 -0.82 9.52
N PHE A 222 5.48 0.07 8.95
CA PHE A 222 6.59 0.71 9.64
C PHE A 222 6.06 1.96 10.34
N TYR A 223 6.04 1.95 11.67
CA TYR A 223 5.49 3.05 12.47
C TYR A 223 6.61 3.85 13.13
N ILE A 224 6.55 5.17 12.95
CA ILE A 224 7.56 6.12 13.42
C ILE A 224 7.11 6.64 14.78
N GLU A 225 7.72 6.13 15.85
CA GLU A 225 7.36 6.51 17.22
C GLU A 225 8.01 7.85 17.67
N ASP A 226 9.10 8.26 17.01
CA ASP A 226 9.73 9.58 17.19
C ASP A 226 10.57 9.98 15.98
N SER A 227 10.82 11.27 15.85
CA SER A 227 11.67 11.87 14.82
C SER A 227 13.17 11.55 14.99
N GLY A 228 13.96 11.99 14.02
CA GLY A 228 15.43 12.06 14.15
C GLY A 228 16.20 10.98 13.42
N PHE A 229 15.57 10.28 12.48
CA PHE A 229 16.22 9.31 11.60
C PHE A 229 15.66 9.32 10.18
N ASN A 230 16.47 8.88 9.23
CA ASN A 230 16.00 8.55 7.89
C ASN A 230 15.83 7.03 7.77
N PHE A 231 14.89 6.60 6.95
CA PHE A 231 14.51 5.20 6.76
C PHE A 231 14.69 4.77 5.31
N ARG A 232 15.43 3.68 5.08
CA ARG A 232 15.87 3.27 3.73
C ARG A 232 15.21 2.01 3.22
N ALA A 233 15.06 0.98 4.06
CA ALA A 233 14.49 -0.31 3.65
C ALA A 233 14.11 -1.17 4.86
N LEU A 234 13.14 -2.05 4.69
CA LEU A 234 12.93 -3.23 5.54
C LEU A 234 13.64 -4.44 4.95
N ARG A 235 14.10 -5.36 5.80
CA ARG A 235 14.57 -6.68 5.38
C ARG A 235 13.88 -7.75 6.20
N PHE A 236 13.45 -8.79 5.49
CA PHE A 236 12.88 -10.01 6.05
C PHE A 236 13.73 -11.20 5.64
N THR A 237 14.13 -12.04 6.58
CA THR A 237 14.88 -13.28 6.31
C THR A 237 14.19 -14.46 6.96
N LYS A 238 13.83 -15.48 6.19
CA LYS A 238 13.28 -16.73 6.74
C LYS A 238 14.29 -17.37 7.69
N LYS A 239 13.82 -17.89 8.84
CA LYS A 239 14.64 -18.66 9.78
C LYS A 239 14.69 -20.15 9.46
#